data_AF-A0A158K2J1-F1
#
_entry.id   AF-A0A158K2J1-F1
#
_cell.length_a   1.000
_cell.length_b   1.000
_cell.length_c   1.000
_cell.angle_alpha   90.00
_cell.angle_beta   90.00
_cell.angle_gamma   90.00
#
_symmetry.space_group_name_H-M   'P 1'
#
loop_
_entity.id
_entity.type
_entity.pdbx_description
1 polymer ?
#
loop_
_entity_poly.entity_id
_entity_poly.type
_entity_poly.pdbx_seq_one_letter_code
_entity_poly.pdbx_strand_id
1 'polypeptide(L)'
;MTSGQFVTYFRVSTQKQGASGLGLEAQSAAVAQYLNGGQWEVVGSFTEIETGKGADAIAKRPQLRAALALCKKTGARLLIAKLDRLARNVHFVSGLMESRIKFVAVDMPEANDLTIHIMAAFAEHEAKRIGERTKDALRAAKEKGVKLGVAGTRNIKAGNERRQQAAADFAKALEPVIAEMRVAGLSMRKMVAELNVRGVKAPQGGAWSFGQLQRVLGRLAA
;
A
#
# COMPACT_ATOMS: atom_id res chain seq x y z
N MET A 1 -4.79 -25.36 27.90
CA MET A 1 -5.95 -25.50 27.02
C MET A 1 -6.54 -24.13 26.78
N THR A 2 -6.73 -23.76 25.53
CA THR A 2 -7.15 -22.40 25.12
C THR A 2 -8.68 -22.27 25.24
N SER A 3 -9.18 -21.26 25.93
CA SER A 3 -10.62 -21.02 26.09
C SER A 3 -11.02 -19.60 25.70
N GLY A 4 -12.16 -19.44 25.03
CA GLY A 4 -12.74 -18.14 24.69
C GLY A 4 -12.95 -17.90 23.19
N GLN A 5 -13.34 -16.68 22.86
CA GLN A 5 -13.63 -16.26 21.49
C GLN A 5 -12.40 -15.70 20.80
N PHE A 6 -12.18 -16.12 19.56
CA PHE A 6 -11.03 -15.74 18.74
C PHE A 6 -11.46 -15.22 17.37
N VAL A 7 -10.65 -14.32 16.83
CA VAL A 7 -10.74 -13.89 15.43
C VAL A 7 -9.40 -14.20 14.79
N THR A 8 -9.39 -14.87 13.64
CA THR A 8 -8.15 -15.25 12.96
C THR A 8 -7.84 -14.29 11.82
N TYR A 9 -6.56 -13.92 11.69
CA TYR A 9 -6.07 -13.06 10.62
C TYR A 9 -4.89 -13.72 9.90
N PHE A 10 -5.03 -13.83 8.58
CA PHE A 10 -4.06 -14.43 7.67
C PHE A 10 -3.57 -13.41 6.66
N ARG A 11 -2.31 -13.53 6.24
CA ARG A 11 -1.75 -12.66 5.18
C ARG A 11 -0.98 -13.48 4.16
N VAL A 12 -1.19 -13.17 2.88
CA VAL A 12 -0.38 -13.70 1.77
C VAL A 12 0.20 -12.59 0.90
N SER A 13 1.50 -12.70 0.64
CA SER A 13 2.18 -11.87 -0.34
C SER A 13 2.06 -12.53 -1.71
N THR A 14 1.37 -11.88 -2.66
CA THR A 14 1.22 -12.25 -4.08
C THR A 14 0.21 -13.34 -4.45
N GLN A 15 -0.53 -13.10 -5.54
CA GLN A 15 -1.39 -14.08 -6.24
C GLN A 15 -0.66 -15.40 -6.58
N LYS A 16 0.65 -15.37 -6.84
CA LYS A 16 1.45 -16.56 -7.16
C LYS A 16 1.68 -17.51 -5.96
N GLN A 17 1.68 -17.00 -4.73
CA GLN A 17 1.69 -17.85 -3.52
C GLN A 17 0.28 -18.24 -3.06
N GLY A 18 -0.73 -17.45 -3.42
CA GLY A 18 -2.14 -17.87 -3.28
C GLY A 18 -2.47 -19.10 -4.14
N ALA A 19 -1.79 -19.26 -5.28
CA ALA A 19 -1.99 -20.37 -6.21
C ALA A 19 -1.39 -21.71 -5.75
N SER A 20 -0.46 -21.72 -4.80
CA SER A 20 0.17 -22.97 -4.31
C SER A 20 -0.36 -23.45 -2.96
N GLY A 21 -1.21 -22.69 -2.24
CA GLY A 21 -1.83 -23.08 -0.96
C GLY A 21 -0.90 -23.13 0.25
N LEU A 22 0.37 -23.49 0.05
CA LEU A 22 1.37 -23.82 1.09
C LEU A 22 1.57 -22.75 2.16
N GLY A 23 1.49 -21.46 1.82
CA GLY A 23 1.67 -20.37 2.78
C GLY A 23 0.46 -20.12 3.69
N LEU A 24 -0.76 -20.34 3.18
CA LEU A 24 -2.02 -20.22 3.94
C LEU A 24 -2.30 -21.49 4.73
N GLU A 25 -2.01 -22.65 4.14
CA GLU A 25 -2.14 -23.96 4.80
C GLU A 25 -1.23 -24.05 6.02
N ALA A 26 0.05 -23.64 5.90
CA ALA A 26 0.96 -23.63 7.03
C ALA A 26 0.49 -22.67 8.15
N GLN A 27 -0.03 -21.50 7.79
CA GLN A 27 -0.59 -20.54 8.75
C GLN A 27 -1.86 -21.09 9.42
N SER A 28 -2.75 -21.70 8.64
CA SER A 28 -4.01 -22.28 9.13
C SER A 28 -3.74 -23.49 10.03
N ALA A 29 -2.79 -24.34 9.67
CA ALA A 29 -2.35 -25.47 10.48
C ALA A 29 -1.75 -25.01 11.81
N ALA A 30 -0.93 -23.96 11.81
CA ALA A 30 -0.38 -23.39 13.04
C ALA A 30 -1.49 -22.84 13.96
N VAL A 31 -2.47 -22.11 13.40
CA VAL A 31 -3.63 -21.61 14.16
C VAL A 31 -4.47 -22.77 14.70
N ALA A 32 -4.74 -23.79 13.88
CA ALA A 32 -5.48 -24.98 14.30
C ALA A 32 -4.76 -25.76 15.41
N GLN A 33 -3.43 -25.86 15.33
CA GLN A 33 -2.61 -26.48 16.37
C GLN A 33 -2.63 -25.68 17.67
N TYR A 34 -2.58 -24.35 17.60
CA TYR A 34 -2.69 -23.47 18.78
C TYR A 34 -4.07 -23.54 19.42
N LEU A 35 -5.11 -23.69 18.60
CA LEU A 35 -6.48 -23.91 19.03
C LEU A 35 -6.74 -25.39 19.38
N ASN A 36 -5.76 -26.29 19.42
CA ASN A 36 -6.09 -27.69 19.65
C ASN A 36 -6.54 -27.97 21.10
N GLY A 37 -7.61 -28.75 21.27
CA GLY A 37 -8.01 -29.37 22.55
C GLY A 37 -8.57 -28.44 23.63
N GLY A 38 -9.14 -27.27 23.29
CA GLY A 38 -9.76 -26.35 24.26
C GLY A 38 -11.22 -25.99 23.94
N GLN A 39 -11.90 -25.24 24.82
CA GLN A 39 -13.24 -24.68 24.58
C GLN A 39 -13.16 -23.29 23.96
N TRP A 40 -13.04 -23.23 22.64
CA TRP A 40 -12.89 -21.98 21.90
C TRP A 40 -13.90 -21.86 20.76
N GLU A 41 -14.13 -20.62 20.34
CA GLU A 41 -14.99 -20.29 19.21
C GLU A 41 -14.25 -19.30 18.30
N VAL A 42 -14.14 -19.62 17.01
CA VAL A 42 -13.63 -18.66 16.01
C VAL A 42 -14.82 -17.88 15.46
N VAL A 43 -14.95 -16.63 15.90
CA VAL A 43 -16.08 -15.74 15.57
C VAL A 43 -15.93 -15.11 14.18
N GLY A 44 -14.72 -15.15 13.62
CA GLY A 44 -14.46 -14.66 12.28
C GLY A 44 -13.05 -15.00 11.80
N SER A 45 -12.91 -15.18 10.49
CA SER A 45 -11.62 -15.38 9.83
C SER A 45 -11.46 -14.37 8.70
N PHE A 46 -10.31 -13.71 8.67
CA PHE A 46 -10.01 -12.63 7.73
C PHE A 46 -8.69 -12.91 7.02
N THR A 47 -8.71 -12.88 5.69
CA THR A 47 -7.52 -13.13 4.87
C THR A 47 -7.21 -11.90 4.03
N GLU A 48 -6.01 -11.34 4.21
CA GLU A 48 -5.53 -10.19 3.44
C GLU A 48 -4.65 -10.65 2.27
N ILE A 49 -5.01 -10.21 1.06
CA ILE A 49 -4.30 -10.53 -0.18
C ILE A 49 -3.53 -9.29 -0.64
N GLU A 50 -2.22 -9.28 -0.46
CA GLU A 50 -1.38 -8.13 -0.78
C GLU A 50 -0.89 -8.22 -2.24
N THR A 51 -1.39 -7.33 -3.11
CA THR A 51 -0.94 -7.19 -4.50
C THR A 51 0.24 -6.22 -4.58
N GLY A 52 1.46 -6.71 -4.36
CA GLY A 52 2.70 -5.99 -4.65
C GLY A 52 3.60 -5.69 -3.45
N LYS A 53 4.86 -5.30 -3.75
CA LYS A 53 5.86 -4.89 -2.75
C LYS A 53 5.56 -3.47 -2.28
N GLY A 54 4.98 -3.34 -1.11
CA GLY A 54 4.85 -2.06 -0.41
C GLY A 54 4.77 -2.28 1.09
N ALA A 55 5.80 -1.84 1.81
CA ALA A 55 5.65 -1.61 3.24
C ALA A 55 4.76 -0.38 3.37
N ASP A 56 3.46 -0.51 3.68
CA ASP A 56 2.76 0.51 4.49
C ASP A 56 1.29 0.22 4.82
N ALA A 57 1.01 0.55 6.09
CA ALA A 57 -0.22 1.04 6.72
C ALA A 57 -1.49 0.17 6.77
N ILE A 58 -2.04 0.05 7.98
CA ILE A 58 -3.39 -0.45 8.31
C ILE A 58 -4.48 0.14 7.40
N ALA A 59 -4.28 1.36 6.88
CA ALA A 59 -5.16 2.01 5.91
C ALA A 59 -5.34 1.23 4.60
N LYS A 60 -4.32 0.48 4.17
CA LYS A 60 -4.36 -0.39 2.98
C LYS A 60 -4.81 -1.82 3.28
N ARG A 61 -5.19 -2.12 4.53
CA ARG A 61 -5.55 -3.46 5.01
C ARG A 61 -7.01 -3.50 5.50
N PRO A 62 -7.99 -3.56 4.57
CA PRO A 62 -9.40 -3.58 4.94
C PRO A 62 -9.77 -4.79 5.79
N GLN A 63 -9.15 -5.95 5.56
CA GLN A 63 -9.47 -7.19 6.28
C GLN A 63 -8.94 -7.16 7.71
N LEU A 64 -7.75 -6.59 7.92
CA LEU A 64 -7.22 -6.35 9.26
C LEU A 64 -8.14 -5.42 10.06
N ARG A 65 -8.60 -4.32 9.46
CA ARG A 65 -9.49 -3.37 10.13
C ARG A 65 -10.84 -4.00 10.47
N ALA A 66 -11.38 -4.84 9.59
CA ALA A 66 -12.58 -5.60 9.86
C ALA A 66 -12.38 -6.59 11.02
N ALA A 67 -11.25 -7.29 11.07
CA ALA A 67 -10.88 -8.18 12.17
C ALA A 67 -10.80 -7.43 13.51
N LEU A 68 -10.12 -6.29 13.55
CA LEU A 68 -10.02 -5.44 14.75
C LEU A 68 -11.39 -4.91 15.19
N ALA A 69 -12.24 -4.49 14.25
CA ALA A 69 -13.59 -4.04 14.56
C ALA A 69 -14.45 -5.18 15.13
N LEU A 70 -14.31 -6.40 14.61
CA LEU A 70 -15.00 -7.57 15.14
C LEU A 70 -14.53 -7.89 16.56
N CYS A 71 -13.22 -7.95 16.79
CA CYS A 71 -12.66 -8.16 18.13
C CYS A 71 -13.14 -7.12 19.15
N LYS A 72 -13.26 -5.84 18.75
CA LYS A 72 -13.80 -4.79 19.64
C LYS A 72 -15.27 -5.01 19.99
N LYS A 73 -16.07 -5.53 19.07
CA LYS A 73 -17.50 -5.79 19.27
C LYS A 73 -17.74 -7.03 20.13
N THR A 74 -16.96 -8.08 19.93
CA THR A 74 -17.16 -9.39 20.57
C THR A 74 -16.31 -9.57 21.83
N GLY A 75 -15.29 -8.73 22.03
CA GLY A 75 -14.27 -8.95 23.07
C GLY A 75 -13.30 -10.08 22.73
N ALA A 76 -13.36 -10.64 21.52
CA ALA A 76 -12.54 -11.75 21.07
C ALA A 76 -11.06 -11.38 20.95
N ARG A 77 -10.19 -12.38 21.14
CA ARG A 77 -8.74 -12.24 21.00
C ARG A 77 -8.33 -12.42 19.54
N LEU A 78 -7.47 -11.53 19.03
CA LEU A 78 -6.98 -11.64 17.65
C LEU A 78 -5.85 -12.66 17.56
N LEU A 79 -6.00 -13.70 16.75
CA LEU A 79 -4.96 -14.66 16.41
C LEU A 79 -4.29 -14.26 15.09
N ILE A 80 -2.98 -14.05 15.15
CA ILE A 80 -2.14 -13.75 13.99
C ILE A 80 -1.26 -14.96 13.75
N ALA A 81 -1.41 -15.62 12.60
CA ALA A 81 -0.71 -16.87 12.32
C ALA A 81 0.81 -16.72 12.22
N LYS A 82 1.28 -15.59 11.69
CA LYS A 82 2.71 -15.30 11.56
C LYS A 82 3.00 -13.81 11.61
N LEU A 83 3.92 -13.41 12.49
CA LEU A 83 4.45 -12.06 12.65
C LEU A 83 5.86 -12.01 12.06
N ASP A 84 5.99 -12.43 10.79
CA ASP A 84 7.24 -12.84 10.12
C ASP A 84 8.50 -12.06 10.50
N ARG A 85 8.44 -10.73 10.71
CA ARG A 85 9.50 -9.95 11.42
C ARG A 85 8.87 -8.71 12.07
N LEU A 86 8.67 -8.71 13.39
CA LEU A 86 8.30 -7.51 14.21
C LEU A 86 9.11 -6.27 13.80
N ALA A 87 10.42 -6.46 13.60
CA ALA A 87 11.39 -5.47 13.10
C ALA A 87 10.97 -4.72 11.82
N ARG A 88 10.29 -5.40 10.89
CA ARG A 88 9.89 -4.81 9.60
C ARG A 88 8.48 -4.21 9.62
N ASN A 89 7.73 -4.44 10.68
CA ASN A 89 6.31 -4.11 10.77
C ASN A 89 6.02 -3.36 12.09
N VAL A 90 6.97 -2.53 12.54
CA VAL A 90 6.83 -1.66 13.71
C VAL A 90 5.49 -0.93 13.70
N HIS A 91 5.13 -0.31 12.57
CA HIS A 91 3.87 0.41 12.40
C HIS A 91 2.64 -0.49 12.55
N PHE A 92 2.72 -1.76 12.15
CA PHE A 92 1.62 -2.71 12.32
C PHE A 92 1.43 -3.09 13.79
N VAL A 93 2.53 -3.35 14.51
CA VAL A 93 2.49 -3.75 15.92
C VAL A 93 2.07 -2.57 16.80
N SER A 94 2.61 -1.39 16.52
CA SER A 94 2.19 -0.14 17.16
C SER A 94 0.68 0.12 16.96
N GLY A 95 0.15 -0.03 15.75
CA GLY A 95 -1.29 0.15 15.51
C GLY A 95 -2.17 -0.94 16.16
N LEU A 96 -1.66 -2.18 16.30
CA LEU A 96 -2.33 -3.21 17.10
C LEU A 96 -2.38 -2.83 18.58
N MET A 97 -1.29 -2.30 19.12
CA MET A 97 -1.23 -1.83 20.51
C MET A 97 -2.17 -0.64 20.77
N GLU A 98 -2.22 0.33 19.86
CA GLU A 98 -3.17 1.45 19.92
C GLU A 98 -4.64 0.98 19.91
N SER A 99 -4.92 -0.14 19.24
CA SER A 99 -6.27 -0.69 19.18
C SER A 99 -6.78 -1.21 20.54
N ARG A 100 -5.87 -1.42 21.52
CA ARG A 100 -6.11 -2.00 22.85
C ARG A 100 -6.80 -3.37 22.83
N ILE A 101 -6.65 -4.11 21.73
CA ILE A 101 -7.20 -5.45 21.57
C ILE A 101 -6.15 -6.45 22.02
N LYS A 102 -6.59 -7.48 22.76
CA LYS A 102 -5.73 -8.61 23.09
C LYS A 102 -5.46 -9.40 21.82
N PHE A 103 -4.20 -9.63 21.49
CA PHE A 103 -3.82 -10.46 20.35
C PHE A 103 -2.78 -11.51 20.75
N VAL A 104 -2.64 -12.54 19.93
CA VAL A 104 -1.66 -13.62 20.08
C VAL A 104 -1.00 -13.85 18.73
N ALA A 105 0.32 -13.86 18.73
CA ALA A 105 1.13 -14.29 17.60
C ALA A 105 1.38 -15.79 17.73
N VAL A 106 0.83 -16.59 16.81
CA VAL A 106 0.90 -18.06 16.89
C VAL A 106 2.33 -18.58 16.66
N ASP A 107 3.15 -17.83 15.94
CA ASP A 107 4.58 -18.11 15.76
C ASP A 107 5.44 -17.72 16.98
N MET A 108 4.88 -16.99 17.95
CA MET A 108 5.51 -16.63 19.22
C MET A 108 4.49 -16.72 20.38
N PRO A 109 3.98 -17.91 20.71
CA PRO A 109 2.88 -18.06 21.67
C PRO A 109 3.27 -17.70 23.12
N GLU A 110 4.57 -17.76 23.43
CA GLU A 110 5.16 -17.39 24.73
C GLU A 110 5.34 -15.87 24.91
N ALA A 111 5.22 -15.08 23.82
CA ALA A 111 5.43 -13.64 23.88
C ALA A 111 4.25 -12.97 24.58
N ASN A 112 4.45 -12.58 25.84
CA ASN A 112 3.48 -11.78 26.57
C ASN A 112 3.44 -10.33 26.03
N ASP A 113 2.41 -9.57 26.44
CA ASP A 113 2.22 -8.19 25.98
C ASP A 113 3.49 -7.34 26.16
N LEU A 114 4.19 -7.47 27.29
CA LEU A 114 5.43 -6.75 27.58
C LEU A 114 6.56 -7.10 26.59
N THR A 115 6.77 -8.39 26.30
CA THR A 115 7.77 -8.85 25.34
C THR A 115 7.50 -8.26 23.95
N ILE A 116 6.24 -8.23 23.53
CA ILE A 116 5.84 -7.63 22.25
C ILE A 116 6.13 -6.12 22.25
N HIS A 117 5.82 -5.40 23.34
CA HIS A 117 6.10 -3.96 23.46
C HIS A 117 7.60 -3.66 23.36
N ILE A 118 8.44 -4.42 24.07
CA ILE A 118 9.90 -4.26 24.05
C ILE A 118 10.45 -4.55 22.65
N MET A 119 9.97 -5.62 22.01
CA MET A 119 10.38 -5.97 20.65
C MET A 119 9.96 -4.92 19.63
N ALA A 120 8.77 -4.33 19.78
CA ALA A 120 8.28 -3.25 18.92
C ALA A 120 9.13 -1.97 19.06
N ALA A 121 9.45 -1.58 20.30
CA ALA A 121 10.30 -0.42 20.57
C ALA A 121 11.73 -0.63 20.04
N PHE A 122 12.30 -1.82 20.23
CA PHE A 122 13.62 -2.16 19.70
C PHE A 122 13.66 -2.14 18.17
N ALA A 123 12.62 -2.68 17.55
CA ALA A 123 12.42 -2.67 16.11
C ALA A 123 12.34 -1.25 15.53
N GLU A 124 11.60 -0.35 16.19
CA GLU A 124 11.49 1.07 15.80
C GLU A 124 12.85 1.76 15.85
N HIS A 125 13.56 1.58 16.95
CA HIS A 125 14.88 2.15 17.15
C HIS A 125 15.90 1.65 16.11
N GLU A 126 15.89 0.35 15.78
CA GLU A 126 16.77 -0.20 14.74
C GLU A 126 16.43 0.35 13.34
N ALA A 127 15.14 0.47 13.01
CA ALA A 127 14.70 1.08 11.75
C ALA A 127 15.16 2.54 11.63
N LYS A 128 15.03 3.31 12.72
CA LYS A 128 15.52 4.69 12.79
C LYS A 128 17.04 4.75 12.61
N ARG A 129 17.78 3.87 13.29
CA ARG A 129 19.24 3.77 13.22
C ARG A 129 19.76 3.42 11.82
N ILE A 130 19.05 2.58 11.06
CA ILE A 130 19.38 2.32 9.64
C ILE A 130 19.26 3.60 8.81
N GLY A 131 18.20 4.38 9.04
CA GLY A 131 18.00 5.67 8.39
C GLY A 131 19.09 6.69 8.75
N GLU A 132 19.46 6.75 10.03
CA GLU A 132 20.55 7.59 10.53
C GLU A 132 21.89 7.22 9.90
N ARG A 133 22.26 5.93 9.89
CA ARG A 133 23.50 5.45 9.24
C ARG A 133 23.55 5.78 7.75
N THR A 134 22.41 5.70 7.06
CA THR A 134 22.33 6.08 5.64
C THR A 134 22.55 7.58 5.47
N LYS A 135 21.92 8.42 6.31
CA LYS A 135 22.13 9.87 6.29
C LYS A 135 23.59 10.24 6.60
N ASP A 136 24.20 9.56 7.56
CA ASP A 136 25.59 9.77 7.94
C ASP A 136 26.54 9.35 6.80
N ALA A 137 26.31 8.21 6.17
CA ALA A 137 27.07 7.75 5.01
C ALA A 137 26.95 8.73 3.82
N LEU A 138 25.74 9.25 3.55
CA LEU A 138 25.52 10.25 2.51
C LEU A 138 26.18 11.58 2.84
N ARG A 139 26.16 12.02 4.11
CA ARG A 139 26.86 13.23 4.57
C ARG A 139 28.36 13.09 4.36
N ALA A 140 28.95 11.99 4.79
CA ALA A 140 30.38 11.72 4.59
C ALA A 140 30.76 11.62 3.10
N ALA A 141 29.90 11.02 2.25
CA ALA A 141 30.12 10.98 0.81
C ALA A 141 30.08 12.39 0.18
N LYS A 142 29.15 13.25 0.61
CA LYS A 142 29.05 14.64 0.17
C LYS A 142 30.28 15.47 0.59
N GLU A 143 30.75 15.29 1.82
CA GLU A 143 31.97 15.94 2.33
C GLU A 143 33.22 15.50 1.55
N LYS A 144 33.26 14.24 1.11
CA LYS A 144 34.30 13.71 0.20
C LYS A 144 34.14 14.17 -1.26
N GLY A 145 33.20 15.07 -1.55
CA GLY A 145 32.96 15.61 -2.90
C GLY A 145 32.20 14.68 -3.85
N VAL A 146 31.64 13.56 -3.36
CA VAL A 146 30.84 12.67 -4.20
C VAL A 146 29.52 13.37 -4.57
N LYS A 147 29.29 13.56 -5.87
CA LYS A 147 27.99 14.04 -6.38
C LYS A 147 26.92 12.97 -6.19
N LEU A 148 26.10 13.14 -5.16
CA LEU A 148 24.91 12.32 -4.93
C LEU A 148 23.83 12.62 -5.97
N GLY A 149 23.06 11.61 -6.41
CA GLY A 149 21.91 11.79 -7.31
C GLY A 149 22.20 11.76 -8.82
N VAL A 150 23.45 11.50 -9.25
CA VAL A 150 23.83 11.48 -10.69
C VAL A 150 23.13 10.37 -11.48
N ALA A 151 22.78 9.25 -10.84
CA ALA A 151 21.98 8.19 -11.47
C ALA A 151 20.51 8.61 -11.69
N GLY A 152 19.99 9.54 -10.88
CA GLY A 152 18.61 10.03 -10.98
C GLY A 152 18.39 10.85 -12.25
N THR A 153 19.27 11.78 -12.60
CA THR A 153 19.13 12.60 -13.82
C THR A 153 19.28 11.77 -15.10
N ARG A 154 20.17 10.77 -15.12
CA ARG A 154 20.36 9.90 -16.29
C ARG A 154 19.21 8.89 -16.48
N ASN A 155 18.62 8.39 -15.38
CA ASN A 155 17.47 7.47 -15.44
C ASN A 155 16.11 8.18 -15.61
N ILE A 156 15.98 9.43 -15.17
CA ILE A 156 14.73 10.20 -15.31
C ILE A 156 14.58 10.78 -16.73
N LYS A 157 15.67 11.07 -17.44
CA LYS A 157 15.63 11.70 -18.77
C LYS A 157 14.83 10.86 -19.78
N ALA A 158 15.15 9.56 -19.91
CA ALA A 158 14.41 8.65 -20.79
C ALA A 158 12.93 8.50 -20.40
N GLY A 159 12.62 8.52 -19.10
CA GLY A 159 11.25 8.49 -18.60
C GLY A 159 10.48 9.79 -18.84
N ASN A 160 11.17 10.94 -18.85
CA ASN A 160 10.57 12.23 -19.18
C ASN A 160 10.32 12.36 -20.68
N GLU A 161 11.28 11.95 -21.51
CA GLU A 161 11.16 11.97 -22.97
C GLU A 161 9.99 11.09 -23.43
N ARG A 162 9.86 9.86 -22.92
CA ARG A 162 8.69 9.01 -23.24
C ARG A 162 7.36 9.64 -22.81
N ARG A 163 7.32 10.27 -21.64
CA ARG A 163 6.10 10.93 -21.14
C ARG A 163 5.74 12.16 -21.98
N GLN A 164 6.73 12.91 -22.43
CA GLN A 164 6.53 14.05 -23.32
C GLN A 164 6.02 13.60 -24.69
N GLN A 165 6.63 12.56 -25.27
CA GLN A 165 6.20 12.01 -26.55
C GLN A 165 4.76 11.49 -26.49
N ALA A 166 4.43 10.68 -25.47
CA ALA A 166 3.07 10.18 -25.30
C ALA A 166 2.03 11.30 -25.12
N ALA A 167 2.40 12.41 -24.47
CA ALA A 167 1.54 13.57 -24.33
C ALA A 167 1.37 14.34 -25.66
N ALA A 168 2.41 14.38 -26.51
CA ALA A 168 2.34 15.00 -27.83
C ALA A 168 1.49 14.15 -28.79
N ASP A 169 1.69 12.84 -28.80
CA ASP A 169 0.91 11.91 -29.63
C ASP A 169 -0.58 11.94 -29.25
N PHE A 170 -0.89 11.98 -27.96
CA PHE A 170 -2.26 12.13 -27.47
C PHE A 170 -2.88 13.47 -27.88
N ALA A 171 -2.11 14.56 -27.83
CA ALA A 171 -2.60 15.87 -28.27
C ALA A 171 -2.96 15.86 -29.76
N LYS A 172 -2.07 15.29 -30.61
CA LYS A 172 -2.32 15.11 -32.04
C LYS A 172 -3.54 14.24 -32.34
N ALA A 173 -3.70 13.14 -31.62
CA ALA A 173 -4.87 12.27 -31.78
C ALA A 173 -6.20 13.00 -31.46
N LEU A 174 -6.17 13.98 -30.56
CA LEU A 174 -7.33 14.78 -30.17
C LEU A 174 -7.53 16.03 -31.03
N GLU A 175 -6.59 16.35 -31.92
CA GLU A 175 -6.64 17.54 -32.77
C GLU A 175 -7.91 17.63 -33.64
N PRO A 176 -8.38 16.55 -34.32
CA PRO A 176 -9.59 16.64 -35.14
C PRO A 176 -10.84 16.97 -34.31
N VAL A 177 -10.94 16.39 -33.11
CA VAL A 177 -12.06 16.61 -32.18
C VAL A 177 -12.04 18.05 -31.66
N ILE A 178 -10.87 18.58 -31.33
CA ILE A 178 -10.71 19.97 -30.90
C ILE A 178 -10.99 20.94 -32.05
N ALA A 179 -10.56 20.62 -33.27
CA ALA A 179 -10.80 21.43 -34.46
C ALA A 179 -12.30 21.54 -34.77
N GLU A 180 -13.04 20.44 -34.72
CA GLU A 180 -14.51 20.41 -34.85
C GLU A 180 -15.16 21.36 -33.83
N MET A 181 -14.77 21.28 -32.57
CA MET A 181 -15.29 22.13 -31.50
C MET A 181 -14.94 23.62 -31.67
N ARG A 182 -13.78 23.92 -32.26
CA ARG A 182 -13.36 25.29 -32.58
C ARG A 182 -14.18 25.87 -33.73
N VAL A 183 -14.43 25.09 -34.78
CA VAL A 183 -15.30 25.50 -35.90
C VAL A 183 -16.73 25.75 -35.40
N ALA A 184 -17.20 24.96 -34.44
CA ALA A 184 -18.49 25.16 -33.76
C ALA A 184 -18.51 26.38 -32.81
N GLY A 185 -17.42 27.14 -32.67
CA GLY A 185 -17.35 28.35 -31.85
C GLY A 185 -17.48 28.10 -30.34
N LEU A 186 -17.19 26.88 -29.87
CA LEU A 186 -17.33 26.54 -28.45
C LEU A 186 -16.26 27.25 -27.60
N SER A 187 -16.66 27.77 -26.44
CA SER A 187 -15.70 28.25 -25.46
C SER A 187 -14.97 27.07 -24.83
N MET A 188 -13.75 27.29 -24.32
CA MET A 188 -12.95 26.21 -23.71
C MET A 188 -13.69 25.49 -22.56
N ARG A 189 -14.53 26.19 -21.79
CA ARG A 189 -15.39 25.55 -20.77
C ARG A 189 -16.44 24.62 -21.39
N LYS A 190 -17.04 25.02 -22.50
CA LYS A 190 -17.99 24.18 -23.26
C LYS A 190 -17.28 23.00 -23.92
N MET A 191 -16.06 23.19 -24.44
CA MET A 191 -15.23 22.10 -24.98
C MET A 191 -14.93 21.03 -23.91
N VAL A 192 -14.59 21.43 -22.68
CA VAL A 192 -14.39 20.48 -21.56
C VAL A 192 -15.67 19.71 -21.26
N ALA A 193 -16.81 20.39 -21.19
CA ALA A 193 -18.09 19.73 -20.96
C ALA A 193 -18.41 18.74 -22.08
N GLU A 194 -18.20 19.14 -23.33
CA GLU A 194 -18.43 18.32 -24.52
C GLU A 194 -17.52 17.09 -24.56
N LEU A 195 -16.23 17.23 -24.24
CA LEU A 195 -15.30 16.10 -24.15
C LEU A 195 -15.74 15.07 -23.10
N ASN A 196 -16.28 15.55 -21.97
CA ASN A 196 -16.82 14.68 -20.93
C ASN A 196 -18.11 13.99 -21.35
N VAL A 197 -19.01 14.70 -22.05
CA VAL A 197 -20.26 14.14 -22.59
C VAL A 197 -19.97 13.07 -23.65
N ARG A 198 -19.00 13.31 -24.52
CA ARG A 198 -18.53 12.36 -25.54
C ARG A 198 -17.75 11.17 -24.96
N GLY A 199 -17.52 11.14 -23.65
CA GLY A 199 -16.81 10.05 -22.97
C GLY A 199 -15.32 9.95 -23.30
N VAL A 200 -14.73 11.01 -23.87
CA VAL A 200 -13.30 11.07 -24.16
C VAL A 200 -12.57 11.13 -22.82
N LYS A 201 -11.73 10.14 -22.52
CA LYS A 201 -10.98 10.12 -21.25
C LYS A 201 -9.79 11.08 -21.31
N ALA A 202 -9.53 11.76 -20.19
CA ALA A 202 -8.33 12.57 -20.02
C ALA A 202 -7.05 11.69 -20.02
N PRO A 203 -5.85 12.27 -20.25
CA PRO A 203 -4.59 11.51 -20.36
C PRO A 203 -4.22 10.62 -19.15
N GLN A 204 -4.71 10.95 -17.95
CA GLN A 204 -4.51 10.14 -16.73
C GLN A 204 -5.75 9.32 -16.35
N GLY A 205 -6.72 9.22 -17.25
CA GLY A 205 -8.05 8.71 -16.96
C GLY A 205 -8.94 9.77 -16.30
N GLY A 206 -10.25 9.49 -16.28
CA GLY A 206 -11.25 10.36 -15.67
C GLY A 206 -11.73 11.51 -16.56
N ALA A 207 -12.47 12.42 -15.94
CA ALA A 207 -13.09 13.58 -16.58
C ALA A 207 -12.06 14.68 -16.88
N TRP A 208 -12.31 15.41 -17.97
CA TRP A 208 -11.58 16.60 -18.38
C TRP A 208 -11.82 17.76 -17.42
N SER A 209 -10.73 18.46 -17.14
CA SER A 209 -10.69 19.76 -16.49
C SER A 209 -10.15 20.84 -17.44
N PHE A 210 -10.46 22.10 -17.15
CA PHE A 210 -10.00 23.25 -17.92
C PHE A 210 -8.48 23.28 -18.10
N GLY A 211 -7.73 23.06 -17.02
CA GLY A 211 -6.26 23.07 -17.06
C GLY A 211 -5.66 21.94 -17.91
N GLN A 212 -6.34 20.81 -18.05
CA GLN A 212 -5.89 19.73 -18.94
C GLN A 212 -6.10 20.12 -20.40
N LEU A 213 -7.25 20.69 -20.74
CA LEU A 213 -7.52 21.17 -22.10
C LEU A 213 -6.52 22.27 -22.50
N GLN A 214 -6.26 23.24 -21.61
CA GLN A 214 -5.28 24.31 -21.89
C GLN A 214 -3.88 23.76 -22.19
N ARG A 215 -3.43 22.72 -21.46
CA ARG A 215 -2.14 22.07 -21.73
C ARG A 215 -2.12 21.29 -23.03
N VAL A 216 -3.25 20.75 -23.49
CA VAL A 216 -3.33 20.07 -24.79
C VAL A 216 -3.30 21.11 -25.90
N LEU A 217 -4.06 22.20 -25.78
CA LEU A 217 -4.05 23.29 -26.76
C LEU A 217 -2.68 23.94 -26.87
N GLY A 218 -1.99 24.16 -25.75
CA GLY A 218 -0.62 24.69 -25.75
C GLY A 218 0.41 23.76 -26.41
N ARG A 219 0.14 22.45 -26.51
CA ARG A 219 0.99 21.50 -27.23
C ARG A 219 0.67 21.39 -28.72
N LEU A 220 -0.57 21.68 -29.11
CA LEU A 220 -0.96 21.77 -30.52
C LEU A 220 -0.52 23.08 -31.17
N ALA A 221 -0.29 24.12 -30.36
CA ALA A 221 0.20 25.41 -30.82
C ALA A 221 1.74 25.52 -30.84
N ALA A 222 2.44 24.51 -30.33
CA ALA A 222 3.91 24.44 -30.25
C ALA A 222 4.45 23.49 -31.32
#